data_AF-A0A1F2UFP8-F1
#
_entry.id   AF-A0A1F2UFP8-F1
#
_cell.length_a   1.000
_cell.length_b   1.000
_cell.length_c   1.000
_cell.angle_alpha   90.00
_cell.angle_beta   90.00
_cell.angle_gamma   90.00
#
_symmetry.space_group_name_H-M   'P 1'
#
loop_
_entity.id
_entity.type
_entity.pdbx_description
1 polymer ?
#
loop_
_entity_poly.entity_id
_entity_poly.type
_entity_poly.pdbx_seq_one_letter_code
_entity_poly.pdbx_strand_id
1 'polypeptide(L)' 'MHQLGFEGPFTGTRHQFMVFQQHRLAIPSNAEYSVPQLRMLIREIESIVGLEITLGFWNGLA' A
#
# COMPACT_ATOMS: atom_id res chain seq x y z
N MET A 1 -2.27 2.52 6.79
CA MET A 1 -1.39 1.37 6.47
C MET A 1 -0.84 0.66 7.70
N HIS A 2 -0.46 1.34 8.80
CA HIS A 2 -0.04 0.64 10.03
C HIS A 2 -1.11 -0.32 10.59
N GLN A 3 -2.40 0.04 10.53
CA GLN A 3 -3.50 -0.85 10.93
C GLN A 3 -3.59 -2.12 10.07
N LEU A 4 -3.02 -2.11 8.87
CA LEU A 4 -2.91 -3.26 7.99
C LEU A 4 -1.67 -4.12 8.28
N GLY A 5 -0.84 -3.72 9.25
CA GLY A 5 0.41 -4.40 9.59
C GLY A 5 1.60 -4.02 8.71
N PHE A 6 1.49 -2.97 7.88
CA PHE A 6 2.63 -2.44 7.13
C PHE A 6 3.51 -1.56 8.02
N GLU A 7 4.81 -1.82 8.03
CA GLU A 7 5.84 -1.03 8.69
C GLU A 7 6.45 0.02 7.75
N GLY A 8 6.85 1.17 8.31
CA GLY A 8 7.45 2.29 7.57
C GLY A 8 6.61 3.57 7.64
N PRO A 9 6.74 4.50 6.67
CA PRO A 9 7.53 4.41 5.45
C PRO A 9 9.04 4.52 5.69
N PHE A 10 9.80 3.63 5.06
CA PHE A 10 11.26 3.69 5.02
C PHE A 10 11.72 4.48 3.79
N THR A 11 12.80 5.25 3.96
CA THR A 11 13.38 6.02 2.86
C THR A 11 14.43 5.19 2.14
N GLY A 12 14.16 4.83 0.89
CA GLY A 12 15.16 4.25 -0.01
C GLY A 12 15.91 5.32 -0.80
N THR A 13 16.84 4.89 -1.65
CA THR A 13 17.72 5.80 -2.43
C THR A 13 16.98 6.59 -3.52
N ARG A 14 15.80 6.14 -3.95
CA ARG A 14 15.00 6.75 -5.03
C ARG A 14 13.52 6.96 -4.70
N HIS A 15 12.96 6.11 -3.85
CA HIS A 15 11.56 6.18 -3.46
C HIS A 15 11.40 5.63 -2.04
N GLN A 16 10.31 6.04 -1.39
CA GLN A 16 9.90 5.48 -0.12
C GLN A 16 9.29 4.09 -0.34
N PHE A 17 9.23 3.30 0.73
CA PHE A 17 8.60 1.98 0.71
C PHE A 17 8.06 1.61 2.08
N MET A 18 7.06 0.75 2.09
CA MET A 18 6.56 0.07 3.28
C MET A 18 6.91 -1.42 3.21
N VAL A 19 6.99 -2.07 4.36
CA VAL A 19 7.28 -3.50 4.49
C VAL A 19 6.09 -4.18 5.15
N PHE A 20 5.63 -5.30 4.59
CA PHE A 20 4.65 -6.18 5.21
C PHE A 20 5.24 -7.59 5.25
N GLN A 21 5.62 -8.05 6.44
CA GLN A 21 6.35 -9.31 6.62
C GLN A 21 7.60 -9.38 5.72
N GLN A 22 7.62 -10.23 4.69
CA GLN A 22 8.71 -10.38 3.73
C GLN A 22 8.49 -9.62 2.41
N HIS A 23 7.38 -8.90 2.29
CA HIS A 23 7.01 -8.14 1.10
C HIS A 23 7.35 -6.66 1.25
N ARG A 24 7.80 -6.04 0.16
CA ARG A 24 8.13 -4.61 0.11
C ARG A 24 7.23 -3.92 -0.90
N LEU A 25 6.44 -2.97 -0.44
CA LEU A 25 5.58 -2.13 -1.28
C LEU A 25 6.29 -0.80 -1.54
N ALA A 26 6.58 -0.50 -2.80
CA ALA A 26 7.12 0.80 -3.17
C ALA A 26 6.03 1.87 -3.09
N ILE A 27 6.35 3.01 -2.47
CA ILE A 27 5.48 4.19 -2.47
C ILE A 27 5.97 5.08 -3.60
N PRO A 28 5.15 5.32 -4.64
CA PRO A 28 5.54 6.25 -5.68
C PRO A 28 5.66 7.66 -5.08
N SER A 29 6.65 8.42 -5.53
CA SER A 29 6.98 9.75 -4.99
C SER A 29 6.13 10.88 -5.58
N ASN A 30 5.07 10.54 -6.32
CA ASN A 30 4.27 11.48 -7.08
C ASN A 30 3.23 12.12 -6.15
N ALA A 31 3.01 13.43 -6.27
CA ALA A 31 1.98 14.12 -5.47
C ALA A 31 0.56 13.71 -5.87
N GLU A 32 0.36 13.33 -7.13
CA GLU A 32 -0.93 12.92 -7.68
C GLU A 32 -0.83 11.54 -8.34
N TYR A 33 -1.85 10.72 -8.13
CA TYR A 33 -1.97 9.41 -8.73
C TYR A 33 -3.10 9.40 -9.75
N SER A 34 -2.83 8.84 -10.92
CA SER A 34 -3.89 8.53 -11.87
C SER A 34 -4.79 7.41 -11.32
N VAL A 35 -6.07 7.40 -11.71
CA VAL A 35 -7.01 6.33 -11.32
C VAL A 35 -6.49 4.92 -11.66
N PRO A 36 -5.88 4.67 -12.85
CA PRO A 36 -5.28 3.38 -13.15
C PRO A 36 -4.13 3.00 -12.21
N GLN A 37 -3.27 3.96 -11.87
CA GLN A 37 -2.15 3.75 -10.96
C GLN A 37 -2.63 3.42 -9.54
N LEU A 38 -3.63 4.14 -9.04
CA LEU A 38 -4.22 3.86 -7.74
C LEU A 38 -4.82 2.45 -7.70
N ARG A 39 -5.54 2.05 -8.76
CA ARG A 39 -6.11 0.70 -8.87
C ARG A 39 -5.03 -0.39 -8.88
N MET A 40 -3.89 -0.13 -9.52
CA MET A 40 -2.75 -1.04 -9.53
C MET A 40 -2.17 -1.21 -8.11
N LEU A 41 -1.96 -0.11 -7.38
CA LEU A 41 -1.45 -0.16 -6.01
C LEU A 41 -2.38 -0.92 -5.07
N ILE A 42 -3.69 -0.69 -5.17
CA ILE A 42 -4.69 -1.42 -4.35
C ILE A 42 -4.59 -2.92 -4.61
N ARG A 43 -4.55 -3.35 -5.88
CA ARG A 43 -4.42 -4.76 -6.26
C ARG A 43 -3.12 -5.39 -5.77
N GLU A 44 -2.03 -4.64 -5.79
CA GLU A 44 -0.75 -5.10 -5.26
C GLU A 44 -0.82 -5.31 -3.74
N ILE A 45 -1.46 -4.38 -3.03
CA ILE A 45 -1.69 -4.51 -1.58
C ILE A 45 -2.59 -5.73 -1.28
N GLU A 46 -3.68 -5.92 -2.01
CA GLU A 46 -4.55 -7.11 -1.88
C GLU A 46 -3.77 -8.41 -2.09
N SER A 47 -2.89 -8.44 -3.09
CA SER A 47 -2.03 -9.59 -3.35
C SER A 47 -0.99 -9.83 -2.26
N ILE A 48 -0.46 -8.78 -1.63
CA ILE A 48 0.53 -8.87 -0.55
C ILE A 48 -0.12 -9.33 0.76
N VAL A 49 -1.28 -8.77 1.08
CA VAL A 49 -2.02 -9.10 2.31
C VAL A 49 -2.74 -10.45 2.18
N GLY A 50 -3.02 -10.89 0.95
CA GLY A 50 -3.77 -12.12 0.68
C GLY A 50 -5.26 -12.00 0.99
N LEU A 51 -5.79 -10.77 1.02
CA LEU A 51 -7.18 -10.46 1.32
C LEU A 51 -7.73 -9.46 0.30
N GLU A 52 -9.00 -9.61 -0.05
CA GLU A 52 -9.72 -8.61 -0.82
C GLU A 52 -10.04 -7.41 0.06
N ILE A 53 -9.61 -6.22 -0.36
CA ILE A 53 -9.77 -5.00 0.42
C ILE A 53 -11.03 -4.28 -0.07
N THR A 54 -12.16 -4.68 0.51
CA THR A 54 -13.46 -4.09 0.19
C THR A 54 -13.60 -2.67 0.75
N LEU A 55 -14.56 -1.90 0.21
CA LEU A 55 -14.92 -0.59 0.77
C LEU A 55 -15.31 -0.65 2.25
N GLY A 56 -16.02 -1.71 2.67
CA GLY A 56 -16.40 -1.90 4.06
C GLY A 56 -15.19 -2.08 4.98
N PHE A 57 -14.17 -2.79 4.50
CA PHE A 57 -12.91 -2.94 5.22
C PHE A 57 -12.18 -1.60 5.37
N TRP A 58 -12.09 -0.80 4.31
CA TRP A 58 -11.53 0.56 4.38
C TRP A 58 -12.28 1.44 5.38
N ASN A 59 -13.60 1.39 5.37
CA ASN A 59 -14.43 2.18 6.29
C ASN A 59 -14.27 1.76 7.75
N GLY A 60 -13.90 0.50 8.02
CA GLY A 60 -13.59 0.01 9.37
C GLY A 60 -12.20 0.37 9.88
N LEU A 61 -11.32 0.90 9.03
CA LEU A 61 -9.99 1.40 9.40
C LEU A 61 -9.99 2.89 9.81
N ALA A 62 -11.07 3.63 9.50
CA ALA A 62 -11.20 5.06 9.73
C ALA A 62 -11.40 5.43 11.21
#